data_AF-A0A1E4H2C7-F1
#
_entry.id   AF-A0A1E4H2C7-F1
#
_cell.length_a   1.000
_cell.length_b   1.000
_cell.length_c   1.000
_cell.angle_alpha   90.00
_cell.angle_beta   90.00
_cell.angle_gamma   90.00
#
_symmetry.space_group_name_H-M   'P 1'
#
loop_
_entity.id
_entity.type
_entity.pdbx_description
1 polymer ?
#
loop_
_entity_poly.entity_id
_entity_poly.type
_entity_poly.pdbx_seq_one_letter_code
_entity_poly.pdbx_strand_id
1 'polypeptide(L)'
;MLTISLRCSGYGWSVCRHDAALFSQLPLRQAIELARTVARDEHRRSRQPVRVEMAGARGHVVLARFAKAVDGQGMHPALDTRCTGA
;
A
#
# COMPACT_ATOMS: atom_id res chain seq x y z
N MET A 1 8.88 -4.41 -6.10
CA MET A 1 7.68 -4.04 -5.32
C MET A 1 7.79 -4.72 -3.97
N LEU A 2 7.71 -3.97 -2.87
CA LEU A 2 7.81 -4.52 -1.52
C LEU A 2 6.42 -4.90 -1.01
N THR A 3 6.31 -6.05 -0.34
CA THR A 3 5.06 -6.53 0.25
C THR A 3 5.21 -6.64 1.76
N ILE A 4 4.36 -5.91 2.48
CA ILE A 4 4.11 -6.11 3.89
C ILE A 4 2.88 -7.01 4.00
N SER A 5 3.02 -8.16 4.66
CA SER A 5 1.92 -9.11 4.83
C SER A 5 1.50 -9.20 6.29
N LEU A 6 0.19 -9.33 6.51
CA LEU A 6 -0.40 -9.66 7.80
C LEU A 6 -0.69 -11.16 7.83
N ARG A 7 -0.04 -11.86 8.76
CA ARG A 7 -0.24 -13.29 8.99
C ARG A 7 -0.98 -13.48 10.32
N CYS A 8 -2.08 -14.22 10.29
CA CYS A 8 -2.76 -14.64 11.51
C CYS A 8 -1.99 -15.80 12.14
N SER A 9 -1.77 -15.72 13.44
CA SER A 9 -1.21 -16.76 14.29
C SER A 9 -2.18 -17.02 15.44
N GLY A 10 -2.09 -18.18 16.11
CA GLY A 10 -3.02 -18.57 17.17
C GLY A 10 -3.14 -17.55 18.32
N TYR A 11 -2.16 -16.66 18.49
CA TYR A 11 -2.10 -15.65 19.55
C TYR A 11 -2.32 -14.21 19.05
N GLY A 12 -2.61 -14.02 17.75
CA GLY A 12 -2.83 -12.70 17.15
C GLY A 12 -2.21 -12.54 15.77
N TRP A 13 -2.02 -11.31 15.35
CA TRP A 13 -1.52 -10.96 14.02
C TRP A 13 -0.04 -10.59 14.05
N SER A 14 0.69 -11.02 13.03
CA SER A 14 2.08 -10.65 12.79
C SER A 14 2.18 -9.78 11.55
N VAL A 15 3.00 -8.73 11.64
CA VAL A 15 3.38 -7.89 10.51
C VAL A 15 4.68 -8.45 9.94
N CYS A 16 4.61 -9.02 8.76
CA CYS A 16 5.73 -9.63 8.07
C CYS A 16 6.20 -8.75 6.92
N ARG A 17 7.51 -8.71 6.70
CA ARG A 17 8.13 -8.16 5.50
C ARG A 17 8.78 -9.30 4.75
N HIS A 18 8.32 -9.56 3.53
CA HIS A 18 8.63 -10.79 2.81
C HIS A 18 8.31 -12.01 3.70
N ASP A 19 9.32 -12.73 4.18
CA ASP A 19 9.16 -13.94 4.98
C ASP A 19 9.46 -13.74 6.49
N ALA A 20 10.01 -12.58 6.86
CA ALA A 20 10.38 -12.29 8.25
C ALA A 20 9.25 -11.56 8.99
N ALA A 21 8.85 -12.07 10.16
CA ALA A 21 7.96 -11.35 11.08
C ALA A 21 8.73 -10.21 11.76
N LEU A 22 8.33 -8.96 11.49
CA LEU A 22 8.88 -7.78 12.15
C LEU A 22 8.25 -7.58 13.53
N PHE A 23 6.94 -7.81 13.61
CA PHE A 23 6.14 -7.67 14.82
C PHE A 23 5.16 -8.84 14.93
N SER A 24 4.87 -9.28 16.15
CA SER A 24 4.04 -10.46 16.43
C SER A 24 3.07 -10.21 17.56
N GLN A 25 2.04 -11.06 17.69
CA GLN A 25 1.08 -11.05 18.80
C GLN A 25 0.29 -9.73 18.93
N LEU A 26 -0.03 -9.11 17.79
CA LEU A 26 -0.78 -7.86 17.76
C LEU A 26 -2.29 -8.14 17.58
N PRO A 27 -3.17 -7.37 18.25
CA PRO A 27 -4.57 -7.27 17.84
C PRO A 27 -4.68 -6.83 16.38
N LEU A 28 -5.68 -7.35 15.64
CA LEU A 28 -5.85 -7.07 14.21
C LEU A 28 -5.79 -5.57 13.88
N ARG A 29 -6.51 -4.75 14.64
CA ARG A 29 -6.55 -3.29 14.44
C ARG A 29 -5.17 -2.67 14.50
N GLN A 30 -4.38 -3.01 15.52
CA GLN A 30 -3.03 -2.50 15.72
C GLN A 30 -2.08 -3.04 14.64
N ALA A 31 -2.23 -4.30 14.24
CA ALA A 31 -1.43 -4.88 13.17
C ALA A 31 -1.66 -4.17 11.83
N ILE A 32 -2.90 -3.82 11.50
CA ILE A 32 -3.23 -3.05 10.28
C ILE A 32 -2.61 -1.66 10.33
N GLU A 33 -2.80 -0.94 11.44
CA GLU A 33 -2.24 0.41 11.61
C GLU A 33 -0.72 0.42 11.52
N LEU A 34 -0.07 -0.55 12.18
CA LEU A 34 1.37 -0.72 12.14
C LEU A 34 1.87 -1.09 10.75
N ALA A 35 1.23 -2.04 10.07
CA ALA A 35 1.59 -2.43 8.71
C ALA A 35 1.49 -1.27 7.71
N ARG A 36 0.45 -0.44 7.82
CA ARG A 36 0.31 0.79 7.00
C ARG A 36 1.42 1.79 7.32
N THR A 37 1.78 1.95 8.58
CA THR A 37 2.85 2.85 9.02
C THR A 37 4.21 2.40 8.50
N VAL A 38 4.54 1.11 8.65
CA VAL A 38 5.76 0.49 8.12
C VAL A 38 5.81 0.62 6.60
N ALA A 39 4.72 0.30 5.90
CA ALA A 39 4.67 0.42 4.45
C ALA A 39 4.88 1.87 3.96
N ARG A 40 4.34 2.85 4.70
CA ARG A 40 4.54 4.28 4.41
C ARG A 40 6.00 4.68 4.65
N ASP A 41 6.61 4.26 5.76
CA ASP A 41 8.01 4.57 6.07
C ASP A 41 8.96 3.96 5.02
N GLU A 42 8.76 2.68 4.68
CA GLU A 42 9.52 1.98 3.64
C GLU A 42 9.35 2.66 2.27
N HIS A 43 8.13 3.05 1.89
CA HIS A 43 7.89 3.79 0.66
C HIS A 43 8.63 5.14 0.65
N ARG A 44 8.63 5.88 1.77
CA ARG A 44 9.33 7.16 1.89
C ARG A 44 10.85 7.00 1.80
N ARG A 45 11.41 5.97 2.44
CA ARG A 45 12.86 5.68 2.43
C ARG A 45 13.34 5.19 1.07
N SER A 46 12.64 4.22 0.48
CA SER A 46 13.10 3.52 -0.72
C SER A 46 12.57 4.11 -2.03
N ARG A 47 11.53 4.95 -1.97
CA ARG A 47 10.72 5.41 -3.12
C ARG A 47 10.18 4.27 -4.00
N GLN A 48 10.18 3.04 -3.49
CA GLN A 48 9.67 1.88 -4.21
C GLN A 48 8.17 1.70 -3.95
N PRO A 49 7.41 1.12 -4.89
CA PRO A 49 6.03 0.78 -4.64
C PRO A 49 5.94 -0.28 -3.53
N VAL A 50 5.08 -0.03 -2.54
CA VAL A 50 4.83 -0.90 -1.39
C VAL A 50 3.36 -1.25 -1.31
N ARG A 51 3.02 -2.51 -1.01
CA ARG A 51 1.63 -2.93 -0.73
C ARG A 51 1.53 -3.63 0.62
N VAL A 52 0.38 -3.46 1.26
CA VAL A 52 0.00 -4.14 2.49
C VAL A 52 -1.09 -5.15 2.15
N GLU A 53 -0.88 -6.40 2.51
CA GLU A 53 -1.79 -7.49 2.21
C GLU A 53 -2.09 -8.32 3.46
N MET A 54 -3.25 -8.95 3.51
CA MET A 54 -3.59 -9.96 4.52
C MET A 54 -4.12 -11.21 3.85
N ALA A 55 -3.85 -12.38 4.42
CA ALA A 55 -4.53 -13.60 4.01
C ALA A 55 -6.00 -13.52 4.43
N GLY A 56 -6.90 -13.55 3.45
CA GLY A 56 -8.34 -13.68 3.63
C GLY A 56 -8.84 -15.07 3.26
N ALA A 57 -10.13 -15.31 3.49
CA ALA A 57 -10.74 -16.64 3.31
C ALA A 57 -10.68 -17.20 1.88
N ARG A 58 -10.50 -16.35 0.86
CA ARG A 58 -10.45 -16.75 -0.56
C ARG A 58 -9.22 -16.23 -1.31
N GLY A 59 -8.19 -15.76 -0.59
CA GLY A 59 -6.99 -15.18 -1.20
C GLY A 59 -6.46 -13.98 -0.43
N HIS A 60 -5.59 -13.19 -1.06
CA HIS A 60 -4.99 -12.03 -0.43
C HIS A 60 -5.88 -10.79 -0.56
N VAL A 61 -6.15 -10.13 0.56
CA VAL A 61 -6.86 -8.84 0.61
C VAL A 61 -5.82 -7.72 0.73
N VAL A 62 -5.84 -6.78 -0.21
CA VAL A 62 -4.96 -5.61 -0.19
C VAL A 62 -5.57 -4.53 0.71
N LEU A 63 -4.86 -4.17 1.77
CA LEU A 63 -5.31 -3.15 2.74
C LEU A 63 -4.82 -1.75 2.38
N ALA A 64 -3.66 -1.65 1.75
CA ALA A 64 -3.10 -0.38 1.30
C ALA A 64 -2.10 -0.60 0.17
N ARG A 65 -1.98 0.39 -0.71
CA ARG A 65 -0.97 0.42 -1.78
C ARG A 65 -0.38 1.81 -1.89
N PHE A 66 0.93 1.90 -1.79
CA PHE A 66 1.73 3.10 -2.00
C PHE A 66 2.44 2.95 -3.34
N ALA A 67 1.98 3.70 -4.34
CA ALA A 67 2.60 3.72 -5.66
C ALA A 67 3.66 4.82 -5.71
N LYS A 68 4.73 4.60 -6.49
CA LYS A 68 5.61 5.71 -6.88
C LYS A 68 4.77 6.64 -7.75
N ALA A 69 4.75 7.94 -7.44
CA ALA A 69 4.20 8.92 -8.36
C ALA A 69 4.89 8.70 -9.72
N VAL A 70 4.11 8.43 -10.76
CA VAL A 70 4.62 8.57 -12.12
C VAL A 70 4.91 10.06 -12.26
N ASP A 71 6.18 10.39 -12.26
CA ASP A 71 6.67 11.69 -12.69
C ASP A 71 6.38 11.74 -14.20
N GLY A 72 5.18 12.19 -14.57
CA GLY A 72 4.74 12.03 -15.96
C GLY A 72 3.25 12.14 -16.28
N GLN A 73 2.37 12.61 -15.39
CA GLN A 73 1.14 13.27 -15.87
C GLN A 73 1.41 14.77 -16.01
N GLY A 74 2.34 15.09 -16.91
CA GLY A 74 2.42 16.41 -17.49
C GLY A 74 1.12 16.68 -18.26
N MET A 75 0.44 17.76 -17.89
CA MET A 75 0.09 18.81 -18.84
C MET A 75 -0.44 18.33 -20.21
N HIS A 76 -1.76 18.17 -20.33
CA HIS A 76 -2.45 18.59 -21.55
C HIS A 76 -3.41 19.73 -21.15
N PRO A 77 -3.08 21.01 -21.43
CA PRO A 77 -4.10 22.04 -21.54
C PRO A 77 -4.79 21.78 -22.88
N ALA A 78 -5.99 21.23 -22.86
CA ALA A 78 -6.88 21.32 -24.01
C ALA A 78 -7.38 22.78 -24.08
N LEU A 79 -6.51 23.67 -24.55
CA LEU A 79 -6.90 24.98 -25.07
C LEU A 79 -7.12 24.81 -26.58
N ASP A 80 -8.37 24.64 -26.99
CA ASP A 80 -9.01 25.36 -28.08
C ASP A 80 -10.36 24.70 -28.38
N THR A 81 -11.45 25.38 -28.04
CA THR A 81 -12.63 25.33 -28.91
C THR A 81 -13.23 26.72 -28.87
N ARG A 82 -12.81 27.52 -29.85
CA ARG A 82 -13.44 28.80 -30.16
C ARG A 82 -14.93 28.57 -30.39
N CYS A 83 -15.78 29.16 -29.56
CA CYS A 83 -17.20 29.29 -29.86
C CYS A 83 -17.34 30.24 -31.07
N THR A 84 -17.49 29.66 -32.26
CA THR A 84 -18.09 30.34 -33.41
C THR A 84 -19.39 29.60 -33.69
N GLY A 85 -20.51 30.22 -33.37
CA GLY A 85 -21.85 29.76 -33.70
C GLY A 85 -22.66 30.99 -34.08
N ALA A 86 -23.05 31.03 -35.35
CA ALA A 86 -23.75 32.09 -36.06
C ALA A 86 -25.22 32.24 -35.62
#